data_AF-A0A3D3Q5B7-F1
#
_entry.id   AF-A0A3D3Q5B7-F1
#
_cell.length_a   1.000
_cell.length_b   1.000
_cell.length_c   1.000
_cell.angle_alpha   90.00
_cell.angle_beta   90.00
_cell.angle_gamma   90.00
#
_symmetry.space_group_name_H-M   'P 1'
#
loop_
_entity.id
_entity.type
_entity.pdbx_description
1 polymer ?
#
loop_
_entity_poly.entity_id
_entity_poly.type
_entity_poly.pdbx_seq_one_letter_code
_entity_poly.pdbx_strand_id
1 'polypeptide(L)'
;MRRTRDEQDAAATFGERYGRAASDATRELERLVIGGDFGANGYTTVAQADLMAEWLGLREGHRLLDVGSGRGWPGLYLATTVGCTVVLTDLPEQGLRIAQDRAAVEGIAER
;
A
#
# COMPACT_ATOMS: atom_id res chain seq x y z
N MET A 1 -6.70 -12.33 22.67
CA MET A 1 -7.84 -11.40 22.86
C MET A 1 -8.94 -11.79 21.90
N ARG A 2 -10.22 -11.81 22.30
CA ARG A 2 -11.34 -12.12 21.39
C ARG A 2 -11.70 -10.88 20.61
N ARG A 3 -11.80 -10.99 19.27
CA ARG A 3 -12.18 -9.86 18.42
C ARG A 3 -13.63 -9.42 18.67
N THR A 4 -13.89 -8.12 18.64
CA THR A 4 -15.25 -7.56 18.69
C THR A 4 -16.02 -7.94 17.42
N ARG A 5 -17.34 -7.66 17.41
CA ARG A 5 -18.15 -7.84 16.19
C ARG A 5 -17.65 -6.93 15.08
N ASP A 6 -17.42 -5.66 15.39
CA ASP A 6 -16.96 -4.66 14.43
C ASP A 6 -15.61 -5.05 13.81
N GLU A 7 -14.68 -5.61 14.59
CA GLU A 7 -13.40 -6.12 14.09
C GLU A 7 -13.58 -7.33 13.14
N GLN A 8 -14.56 -8.20 13.40
CA GLN A 8 -14.88 -9.34 12.54
C GLN A 8 -15.53 -8.88 11.23
N ASP A 9 -16.48 -7.95 11.31
CA ASP A 9 -17.20 -7.40 10.16
C ASP A 9 -16.26 -6.60 9.26
N ALA A 10 -15.34 -5.82 9.85
CA ALA A 10 -14.28 -5.13 9.11
C ALA A 10 -13.37 -6.14 8.40
N ALA A 11 -12.90 -7.19 9.10
CA ALA A 11 -12.03 -8.19 8.51
C ALA A 11 -12.70 -8.92 7.34
N ALA A 12 -13.98 -9.26 7.45
CA ALA A 12 -14.75 -9.88 6.38
C ALA A 12 -14.89 -8.94 5.17
N THR A 13 -15.30 -7.69 5.41
CA THR A 13 -15.51 -6.68 4.36
C THR A 13 -14.23 -6.39 3.58
N PHE A 14 -13.12 -6.14 4.28
CA PHE A 14 -11.84 -5.86 3.64
C PHE A 14 -11.23 -7.12 3.02
N GLY A 15 -11.44 -8.31 3.61
CA GLY A 15 -11.04 -9.58 3.02
C GLY A 15 -11.69 -9.80 1.65
N GLU A 16 -13.00 -9.58 1.53
CA GLU A 16 -13.70 -9.67 0.24
C GLU A 16 -13.17 -8.63 -0.77
N ARG A 17 -13.00 -7.38 -0.33
CA ARG A 17 -12.54 -6.29 -1.21
C ARG A 17 -11.15 -6.55 -1.77
N TYR A 18 -10.19 -6.90 -0.92
CA TYR A 18 -8.81 -7.15 -1.33
C TYR A 18 -8.62 -8.50 -2.03
N GLY A 19 -9.61 -9.40 -1.89
CA GLY A 19 -9.72 -10.66 -2.63
C GLY A 19 -9.97 -10.52 -4.12
N ARG A 20 -10.49 -9.38 -4.56
CA ARG A 20 -10.78 -9.14 -5.98
C ARG A 20 -9.50 -8.81 -6.74
N ALA A 21 -9.23 -9.57 -7.81
CA ALA A 21 -8.13 -9.26 -8.71
C ALA A 21 -8.36 -7.91 -9.40
N ALA A 22 -7.29 -7.14 -9.60
CA ALA A 22 -7.37 -5.95 -10.43
C ALA A 22 -7.60 -6.37 -11.89
N SER A 23 -8.53 -5.70 -12.57
CA SER A 23 -8.72 -5.80 -14.02
C SER A 23 -7.95 -4.70 -14.74
N ASP A 24 -7.74 -4.84 -16.04
CA ASP A 24 -7.03 -3.84 -16.83
C ASP A 24 -7.72 -2.48 -16.81
N ALA A 25 -9.05 -2.46 -16.84
CA ALA A 25 -9.84 -1.24 -16.69
C ALA A 25 -9.61 -0.56 -15.34
N THR A 26 -9.53 -1.33 -14.24
CA THR A 26 -9.28 -0.75 -12.91
C THR A 26 -7.84 -0.24 -12.76
N ARG A 27 -6.86 -0.92 -13.37
CA ARG A 27 -5.47 -0.45 -13.41
C ARG A 27 -5.31 0.82 -14.23
N GLU A 28 -6.00 0.90 -15.37
CA GLU A 28 -6.01 2.10 -16.21
C GLU A 28 -6.62 3.29 -15.47
N LEU A 29 -7.76 3.08 -14.81
CA LEU A 29 -8.39 4.12 -13.98
C LEU A 29 -7.45 4.58 -12.85
N GLU A 30 -6.77 3.67 -12.16
CA GLU A 30 -5.82 4.03 -11.10
C GLU A 30 -4.66 4.87 -11.64
N ARG A 31 -4.09 4.49 -12.79
CA ARG A 31 -3.06 5.32 -13.44
C ARG A 31 -3.57 6.72 -13.79
N LEU A 32 -4.81 6.85 -14.25
CA LEU A 32 -5.39 8.14 -14.63
C LEU A 32 -5.68 9.04 -13.41
N VAL A 33 -6.16 8.46 -12.30
CA VAL A 33 -6.62 9.23 -11.13
C VAL A 33 -5.53 9.43 -10.10
N ILE A 34 -4.73 8.39 -9.85
CA ILE A 34 -3.66 8.38 -8.83
C ILE A 34 -2.30 8.70 -9.44
N GLY A 35 -2.06 8.28 -10.68
CA GLY A 35 -0.74 8.40 -11.33
C GLY A 35 0.14 7.16 -11.18
N GLY A 36 -0.38 6.06 -10.60
CA GLY A 36 0.35 4.80 -10.40
C GLY A 36 -0.56 3.57 -10.52
N ASP A 37 0.03 2.38 -10.52
CA ASP A 37 -0.70 1.09 -10.52
C ASP A 37 -0.24 0.23 -9.34
N PHE A 38 -1.07 0.22 -8.30
CA PHE A 38 -0.88 -0.56 -7.07
C PHE A 38 -2.07 -1.49 -6.82
N GLY A 39 -2.77 -1.87 -7.89
CA GLY A 39 -3.84 -2.86 -7.86
C GLY A 39 -5.22 -2.28 -7.52
N ALA A 40 -5.47 -1.04 -7.92
CA ALA A 40 -6.75 -0.34 -7.99
C ALA A 40 -7.50 -0.18 -6.66
N ASN A 41 -6.76 0.05 -5.58
CA ASN A 41 -7.32 0.25 -4.24
C ASN A 41 -6.72 1.46 -3.52
N GLY A 42 -5.84 2.23 -4.17
CA GLY A 42 -5.26 3.44 -3.58
C GLY A 42 -6.27 4.57 -3.42
N TYR A 43 -5.99 5.48 -2.50
CA TYR A 43 -6.72 6.74 -2.32
C TYR A 43 -5.84 7.98 -2.52
N THR A 44 -4.57 7.86 -2.15
CA THR A 44 -3.55 8.91 -2.26
C THR A 44 -3.05 9.01 -3.69
N THR A 45 -3.02 10.20 -4.28
CA THR A 45 -2.35 10.48 -5.56
C THR A 45 -0.83 10.45 -5.40
N VAL A 46 -0.07 10.26 -6.48
CA VAL A 46 1.40 10.36 -6.47
C VAL A 46 1.85 11.71 -5.89
N ALA A 47 1.23 12.81 -6.32
CA ALA A 47 1.55 14.15 -5.83
C ALA A 47 1.34 14.30 -4.31
N GLN A 48 0.32 13.66 -3.75
CA GLN A 48 0.11 13.65 -2.30
C GLN A 48 1.15 12.78 -1.59
N ALA A 49 1.55 11.64 -2.17
CA ALA A 49 2.61 10.81 -1.60
C ALA A 49 3.95 11.56 -1.56
N ASP A 50 4.30 12.27 -2.64
CA ASP A 50 5.50 13.11 -2.70
C ASP A 50 5.46 14.22 -1.63
N LEU A 51 4.32 14.88 -1.47
CA LEU A 51 4.12 15.90 -0.44
C LEU A 51 4.27 15.33 0.98
N MET A 52 3.78 14.10 1.22
CA MET A 52 3.97 13.42 2.50
C MET A 52 5.45 13.16 2.79
N ALA A 53 6.22 12.73 1.78
CA ALA A 53 7.66 12.55 1.92
C ALA A 53 8.39 13.86 2.23
N GLU A 54 8.02 14.95 1.56
CA GLU A 54 8.57 16.27 1.81
C GLU A 54 8.28 16.72 3.26
N TRP A 55 7.02 16.65 3.70
CA TRP A 55 6.61 17.09 5.03
C TRP A 55 7.25 16.29 6.15
N LEU A 56 7.44 14.99 5.95
CA LEU A 56 8.12 14.11 6.90
C LEU A 56 9.65 14.24 6.81
N GLY A 57 10.17 14.94 5.80
CA GLY A 57 11.61 15.02 5.52
C GLY A 57 12.22 13.64 5.28
N LEU A 58 11.47 12.73 4.65
CA LEU A 58 11.92 11.36 4.42
C LEU A 58 13.18 11.35 3.54
N ARG A 59 14.10 10.46 3.89
CA ARG A 59 15.33 10.21 3.15
C ARG A 59 15.80 8.80 3.40
N GLU A 60 16.82 8.40 2.64
CA GLU A 60 17.55 7.16 2.88
C GLU A 60 17.99 7.02 4.36
N GLY A 61 17.84 5.80 4.88
CA GLY A 61 18.11 5.47 6.28
C GLY A 61 16.99 5.81 7.27
N HIS A 62 15.92 6.47 6.84
CA HIS A 62 14.71 6.61 7.66
C HIS A 62 13.84 5.36 7.63
N ARG A 63 12.99 5.22 8.65
CA ARG A 63 11.98 4.16 8.75
C ARG A 63 10.59 4.78 8.77
N LEU A 64 9.74 4.37 7.83
CA LEU A 64 8.34 4.76 7.71
C LEU A 64 7.44 3.60 8.16
N LEU A 65 6.42 3.90 8.97
CA LEU A 65 5.33 2.96 9.24
C LEU A 65 4.12 3.38 8.42
N ASP A 66 3.67 2.52 7.51
CA ASP A 66 2.48 2.71 6.69
C ASP A 66 1.31 1.89 7.25
N VAL A 67 0.28 2.57 7.77
CA VAL A 67 -0.86 1.95 8.46
C VAL A 67 -2.08 2.02 7.54
N GLY A 68 -2.66 0.85 7.25
CA GLY A 68 -3.67 0.74 6.19
C GLY A 68 -3.04 0.66 4.80
N SER A 69 -1.89 -0.01 4.70
CA SER A 69 -1.03 -0.02 3.52
C SER A 69 -1.61 -0.77 2.31
N GLY A 70 -2.67 -1.55 2.50
CA GLY A 70 -3.34 -2.34 1.48
C GLY A 70 -2.37 -3.23 0.72
N ARG A 71 -2.22 -2.93 -0.58
CA ARG A 71 -1.29 -3.62 -1.51
C ARG A 71 0.11 -2.99 -1.55
N GLY A 72 0.47 -2.20 -0.55
CA GLY A 72 1.76 -1.53 -0.39
C GLY A 72 1.81 -0.08 -0.86
N TRP A 73 0.66 0.55 -1.11
CA TRP A 73 0.60 1.97 -1.50
C TRP A 73 0.22 2.86 -0.31
N PRO A 74 0.90 4.01 -0.09
CA PRO A 74 2.03 4.56 -0.83
C PRO A 74 3.42 4.09 -0.32
N GLY A 75 3.49 3.26 0.72
CA GLY A 75 4.75 2.89 1.36
C GLY A 75 5.84 2.35 0.44
N LEU A 76 5.52 1.40 -0.46
CA LEU A 76 6.48 0.84 -1.42
C LEU A 76 6.95 1.87 -2.45
N TYR A 77 6.06 2.77 -2.86
CA TYR A 77 6.41 3.88 -3.73
C TYR A 77 7.45 4.79 -3.07
N LEU A 78 7.22 5.18 -1.81
CA LEU A 78 8.16 6.01 -1.06
C LEU A 78 9.49 5.30 -0.78
N ALA A 79 9.46 4.00 -0.47
CA ALA A 79 10.67 3.19 -0.33
C ALA A 79 11.50 3.16 -1.63
N THR A 80 10.82 3.17 -2.78
CA THR A 80 11.44 3.18 -4.10
C THR A 80 12.01 4.55 -4.45
N THR A 81 11.23 5.62 -4.30
CA THR A 81 11.59 6.96 -4.77
C THR A 81 12.49 7.73 -3.81
N VAL A 82 12.28 7.56 -2.50
CA VAL A 82 13.02 8.28 -1.45
C VAL A 82 14.14 7.43 -0.86
N GLY A 83 13.99 6.11 -0.91
CA GLY A 83 14.97 5.17 -0.36
C GLY A 83 14.87 4.91 1.14
N CYS A 84 13.76 5.30 1.77
CA CYS A 84 13.48 4.93 3.16
C CYS A 84 13.16 3.43 3.28
N THR A 85 13.32 2.89 4.49
CA THR A 85 12.79 1.57 4.86
C THR A 85 11.32 1.72 5.26
N VAL A 86 10.43 0.83 4.82
CA VAL A 86 9.01 0.86 5.15
C VAL A 86 8.57 -0.40 5.91
N VAL A 87 7.73 -0.21 6.92
CA VAL A 87 6.99 -1.27 7.58
C VAL A 87 5.52 -1.12 7.19
N LEU A 88 4.99 -2.13 6.50
CA LEU A 88 3.60 -2.17 6.06
C LEU A 88 2.74 -2.89 7.10
N THR A 89 1.59 -2.31 7.45
CA THR A 89 0.60 -2.98 8.28
C THR A 89 -0.81 -2.70 7.79
N ASP A 90 -1.61 -3.76 7.73
CA ASP A 90 -3.02 -3.67 7.39
C ASP A 90 -3.78 -4.91 7.89
N LEU A 91 -5.10 -4.82 7.90
CA LEU A 91 -6.04 -5.88 8.26
C LEU A 91 -6.20 -6.97 7.18
N PRO A 92 -6.33 -6.67 5.87
CA PRO A 92 -6.49 -7.68 4.84
C PRO A 92 -5.14 -8.30 4.48
N GLU A 93 -4.90 -9.52 4.99
CA GLU A 93 -3.66 -10.27 4.75
C GLU A 93 -3.33 -10.44 3.26
N GLN A 94 -4.33 -10.63 2.41
CA GLN A 94 -4.13 -10.74 0.97
C GLN A 94 -3.55 -9.46 0.34
N GLY A 95 -3.91 -8.29 0.86
CA GLY A 95 -3.28 -7.03 0.44
C GLY A 95 -1.79 -7.04 0.73
N LEU A 96 -1.41 -7.41 1.96
CA LEU A 96 0.00 -7.47 2.37
C LEU A 96 0.80 -8.52 1.59
N ARG A 97 0.21 -9.68 1.26
CA ARG A 97 0.88 -10.68 0.40
C ARG A 97 1.17 -10.13 -1.00
N ILE A 98 0.21 -9.43 -1.61
CA ILE A 98 0.42 -8.77 -2.91
C ILE A 98 1.52 -7.69 -2.81
N ALA A 99 1.56 -6.95 -1.70
CA ALA A 99 2.62 -5.97 -1.44
C ALA A 99 4.00 -6.64 -1.35
N GLN A 100 4.11 -7.77 -0.63
CA GLN A 100 5.34 -8.54 -0.50
C GLN A 100 5.81 -9.10 -1.85
N ASP A 101 4.91 -9.70 -2.63
CA ASP A 101 5.21 -10.24 -3.96
C ASP A 101 5.71 -9.12 -4.88
N ARG A 102 5.06 -7.96 -4.85
CA ARG A 102 5.50 -6.76 -5.59
C ARG A 102 6.89 -6.32 -5.15
N ALA A 103 7.12 -6.18 -3.84
CA ALA A 103 8.42 -5.74 -3.32
C ALA A 103 9.55 -6.70 -3.73
N ALA A 104 9.27 -8.01 -3.78
CA ALA A 104 10.22 -9.01 -4.28
C ALA A 104 10.50 -8.84 -5.78
N VAL A 105 9.46 -8.67 -6.61
CA VAL A 105 9.60 -8.47 -8.06
C VAL A 105 10.31 -7.16 -8.40
N GLU A 106 10.04 -6.09 -7.65
CA GLU A 106 10.64 -4.77 -7.83
C GLU A 106 12.03 -4.64 -7.17
N GLY A 107 12.50 -5.69 -6.47
CA GLY A 107 13.84 -5.72 -5.87
C GLY A 107 14.02 -4.84 -4.63
N ILE A 108 12.91 -4.53 -3.93
CA ILE A 108 12.87 -3.64 -2.76
C ILE A 108 12.42 -4.36 -1.48
N ALA A 109 12.36 -5.70 -1.46
CA ALA A 109 11.90 -6.48 -0.31
C ALA A 109 12.68 -6.23 1.01
N GLU A 110 13.93 -5.76 0.91
CA GLU A 110 14.79 -5.41 2.05
C GLU A 110 14.65 -3.93 2.47
N ARG A 111 13.71 -3.19 1.84
CA ARG A 111 13.38 -1.80 2.17
C ARG A 111 12.03 -1.72 2.85
#